data_AF-A0A7J6F4W6-F1
#
_entry.id   AF-A0A7J6F4W6-F1
#
_cell.length_a   1.000
_cell.length_b   1.000
_cell.length_c   1.000
_cell.angle_alpha   90.00
_cell.angle_beta   90.00
_cell.angle_gamma   90.00
#
_symmetry.space_group_name_H-M   'P 1'
#
loop_
_entity.id
_entity.type
_entity.pdbx_description
1 polymer ?
#
loop_
_entity_poly.entity_id
_entity_poly.type
_entity_poly.pdbx_seq_one_letter_code
_entity_poly.pdbx_strand_id
1 'polypeptide(L)'
;METSGLYIVKSAYKFLQSGGNWLHLQDDSNGQKLWQFAVPPKVHHFLWRACSGCLPTKVQLNTKHVNVDLLCLFCNMEYETIYHVLLGCSFSRSYWFLSAATQPAAGSYQDFVSWFFELLDGSHVDIVVDVAMISWNI
;
A
#
# COMPACT_ATOMS: atom_id res chain seq x y z
N MET A 1 -2.10 -9.90 -32.53
CA MET A 1 -1.27 -11.07 -32.85
C MET A 1 -0.20 -10.61 -33.81
N GLU A 2 1.08 -10.81 -33.50
CA GLU A 2 2.19 -10.34 -34.35
C GLU A 2 2.20 -11.10 -35.67
N THR A 3 2.23 -10.37 -36.80
CA THR A 3 2.14 -10.91 -38.16
C THR A 3 3.47 -11.46 -38.70
N SER A 4 4.56 -11.30 -37.94
CA SER A 4 5.93 -11.67 -38.35
C SER A 4 6.41 -13.04 -37.84
N GLY A 5 5.61 -13.76 -37.03
CA GLY A 5 5.94 -15.10 -36.53
C GLY A 5 7.15 -15.19 -35.60
N LEU A 6 7.80 -14.07 -35.28
CA LEU A 6 8.98 -13.99 -34.43
C LEU A 6 8.57 -13.47 -33.06
N TYR A 7 8.57 -14.36 -32.07
CA TYR A 7 8.33 -13.98 -30.68
C TYR A 7 9.58 -13.30 -30.10
N ILE A 8 9.48 -12.00 -29.80
CA ILE A 8 10.57 -11.24 -29.17
C ILE A 8 10.16 -10.93 -27.73
N VAL A 9 11.04 -11.21 -26.77
CA VAL A 9 10.80 -10.92 -25.34
C VAL A 9 10.37 -9.46 -25.11
N LYS A 10 10.91 -8.52 -25.89
CA LYS A 10 10.52 -7.10 -25.86
C LYS A 10 9.06 -6.84 -26.26
N SER A 11 8.54 -7.51 -27.30
CA SER A 11 7.16 -7.32 -27.72
C SER A 11 6.19 -7.96 -26.73
N ALA A 12 6.53 -9.14 -26.22
CA ALA A 12 5.78 -9.80 -25.15
C ALA A 12 5.72 -8.96 -23.87
N TYR A 13 6.86 -8.39 -23.44
CA TYR A 13 6.91 -7.55 -22.25
C TYR A 13 6.09 -6.27 -22.41
N LYS A 14 6.17 -5.62 -23.58
CA LYS A 14 5.37 -4.43 -23.90
C LYS A 14 3.87 -4.75 -23.95
N PHE A 15 3.50 -5.90 -24.51
CA PHE A 15 2.12 -6.38 -24.53
C PHE A 15 1.60 -6.67 -23.11
N LEU A 16 2.39 -7.35 -22.28
CA LEU A 16 2.05 -7.64 -20.88
C LEU A 16 1.95 -6.37 -20.04
N GLN A 17 2.81 -5.37 -20.27
CA GLN A 17 2.69 -4.06 -19.63
C GLN A 17 1.44 -3.31 -20.07
N SER A 18 1.03 -3.40 -21.33
CA SER A 18 -0.17 -2.71 -21.83
C SER A 18 -1.49 -3.32 -21.38
N GLY A 19 -1.50 -4.58 -20.92
CA GLY A 19 -2.72 -5.32 -20.57
C GLY A 19 -2.87 -5.71 -19.09
N GLY A 20 -1.89 -5.39 -18.23
CA GLY A 20 -1.93 -5.76 -16.82
C GLY A 20 -2.21 -4.56 -15.90
N ASN A 21 -3.07 -4.78 -14.91
CA ASN A 21 -3.24 -3.88 -13.75
C ASN A 21 -2.01 -4.01 -12.82
N TRP A 22 -0.84 -3.63 -13.32
CA TRP A 22 0.42 -3.70 -12.58
C TRP A 22 0.48 -2.58 -11.54
N LEU A 23 -0.18 -2.76 -10.40
CA LEU A 23 0.00 -2.06 -9.12
C LEU A 23 -0.16 -0.52 -9.12
N HIS A 24 -0.72 0.04 -8.04
CA HIS A 24 -1.10 1.46 -7.94
C HIS A 24 0.09 2.46 -7.91
N LEU A 25 1.33 1.97 -7.89
CA LEU A 25 2.57 2.78 -8.00
C LEU A 25 2.97 3.08 -9.45
N GLN A 26 2.06 2.96 -10.41
CA GLN A 26 2.32 3.25 -11.84
C GLN A 26 2.71 4.70 -12.13
N ASP A 27 2.46 5.63 -11.22
CA ASP A 27 2.98 6.98 -11.34
C ASP A 27 4.43 7.01 -10.85
N ASP A 28 5.38 7.18 -11.79
CA ASP A 28 6.81 7.36 -11.52
C ASP A 28 7.04 8.45 -10.45
N SER A 29 6.15 9.44 -10.36
CA SER A 29 6.23 10.52 -9.38
C SER A 29 6.01 10.02 -7.94
N ASN A 30 4.99 9.18 -7.71
CA ASN A 30 4.66 8.62 -6.40
C ASN A 30 5.73 7.63 -5.93
N GLY A 31 6.25 6.83 -6.87
CA GLY A 31 7.41 5.98 -6.62
C GLY A 31 8.60 6.80 -6.12
N GLN A 32 8.94 7.91 -6.79
CA GLN A 32 10.05 8.77 -6.37
C GLN A 32 9.81 9.42 -5.01
N LYS A 33 8.63 10.00 -4.77
CA LYS A 33 8.26 10.62 -3.48
C LYS A 33 8.44 9.66 -2.31
N LEU A 34 8.07 8.39 -2.51
CA LEU A 34 8.20 7.35 -1.50
C LEU A 34 9.64 7.20 -0.99
N TRP A 35 10.65 7.42 -1.83
CA TRP A 35 12.06 7.24 -1.46
C TRP A 35 12.77 8.52 -1.01
N GLN A 36 12.11 9.68 -1.03
CA GLN A 36 12.75 10.98 -0.80
C GLN A 36 12.93 11.35 0.68
N PHE A 37 12.12 10.81 1.59
CA PHE A 37 12.17 11.15 3.02
C PHE A 37 13.08 10.20 3.82
N ALA A 38 13.61 10.71 4.93
CA ALA A 38 14.61 10.04 5.74
C ALA A 38 13.99 9.06 6.74
N VAL A 39 13.69 7.84 6.28
CA VAL A 39 13.32 6.70 7.14
C VAL A 39 14.29 5.54 6.94
N PRO A 40 14.37 4.59 7.89
CA PRO A 40 15.18 3.40 7.72
C PRO A 40 14.78 2.62 6.46
N PRO A 41 15.74 1.98 5.74
CA PRO A 41 15.44 1.23 4.51
C PRO A 41 14.36 0.15 4.64
N LYS A 42 14.22 -0.44 5.84
CA LYS A 42 13.18 -1.43 6.16
C LYS A 42 11.77 -0.83 6.11
N VAL A 43 11.63 0.43 6.52
CA VAL A 43 10.37 1.18 6.50
C VAL A 43 10.01 1.55 5.08
N HIS A 44 10.97 2.04 4.29
CA HIS A 44 10.78 2.26 2.85
C HIS A 44 10.29 1.00 2.13
N HIS A 45 10.95 -0.13 2.36
CA HIS A 45 10.54 -1.40 1.76
C HIS A 45 9.16 -1.88 2.25
N PHE A 46 8.79 -1.58 3.49
CA PHE A 46 7.45 -1.85 4.01
C PHE A 46 6.40 -0.99 3.30
N LEU A 47 6.60 0.33 3.23
CA LEU A 47 5.66 1.24 2.56
C LEU A 47 5.53 0.93 1.08
N TRP A 48 6.64 0.60 0.41
CA TRP A 48 6.60 0.14 -0.98
C TRP A 48 5.70 -1.09 -1.14
N ARG A 49 5.80 -2.08 -0.25
CA ARG A 49 4.91 -3.25 -0.25
C ARG A 49 3.45 -2.86 0.04
N ALA A 50 3.21 -1.92 0.95
CA ALA A 50 1.87 -1.43 1.27
C ALA A 50 1.23 -0.74 0.05
N CYS A 51 1.93 0.20 -0.56
CA CYS A 51 1.47 0.94 -1.75
C CYS A 51 1.37 0.05 -2.99
N SER A 52 2.19 -1.00 -3.06
CA SER A 52 2.14 -2.02 -4.12
C SER A 52 1.04 -3.06 -3.92
N GLY A 53 0.25 -3.02 -2.83
CA GLY A 53 -0.71 -4.10 -2.56
C GLY A 53 -0.07 -5.46 -2.26
N CYS A 54 1.24 -5.48 -1.95
CA CYS A 54 2.04 -6.70 -1.76
C CYS A 54 2.18 -7.11 -0.28
N LEU A 55 1.48 -6.45 0.64
CA LEU A 55 1.43 -6.91 2.02
C LEU A 55 0.62 -8.21 2.11
N PRO A 56 1.06 -9.18 2.93
CA PRO A 56 0.42 -10.48 3.06
C PRO A 56 -0.86 -10.42 3.90
N THR A 57 -1.80 -9.53 3.56
CA THR A 57 -3.10 -9.49 4.22
C THR A 57 -3.97 -10.62 3.70
N LYS A 58 -4.94 -11.08 4.49
CA LYS A 58 -5.80 -12.20 4.08
C LYS A 58 -6.59 -11.92 2.81
N VAL A 59 -7.02 -10.68 2.59
CA VAL A 59 -7.65 -10.27 1.33
C VAL A 59 -6.68 -10.45 0.15
N GLN A 60 -5.41 -10.04 0.30
CA GLN A 60 -4.39 -10.24 -0.74
C GLN A 60 -4.08 -11.73 -0.97
N LEU A 61 -3.97 -12.53 0.09
CA LEU A 61 -3.77 -13.98 -0.02
C LEU A 61 -4.93 -14.66 -0.76
N ASN A 62 -6.17 -14.23 -0.50
CA ASN A 62 -7.34 -14.75 -1.20
C ASN A 62 -7.33 -14.43 -2.71
N THR A 63 -6.81 -13.25 -3.12
CA THR A 63 -6.61 -12.97 -4.58
C THR A 63 -5.60 -13.92 -5.23
N LYS A 64 -4.74 -14.55 -4.43
CA LYS A 64 -3.77 -15.57 -4.87
C LYS A 64 -4.31 -16.99 -4.69
N HIS A 65 -5.62 -17.15 -4.49
CA HIS A 65 -6.31 -18.44 -4.34
C HIS A 65 -5.86 -19.24 -3.10
N VAL A 66 -5.34 -18.56 -2.07
CA VAL A 66 -5.08 -19.17 -0.77
C VAL A 66 -6.38 -19.12 0.03
N ASN A 67 -6.89 -20.28 0.44
CA ASN A 67 -8.12 -20.37 1.22
C ASN A 67 -7.86 -19.97 2.67
N VAL A 68 -8.29 -18.76 3.04
CA VAL A 68 -8.18 -18.18 4.38
C VAL A 68 -9.47 -17.45 4.74
N ASP A 69 -9.86 -17.47 6.02
CA ASP A 69 -10.94 -16.61 6.53
C ASP A 69 -10.53 -15.14 6.41
N LEU A 70 -11.33 -14.32 5.74
CA LEU A 70 -10.99 -12.93 5.42
C LEU A 70 -11.03 -11.98 6.61
N LEU A 71 -11.64 -12.37 7.73
CA LEU A 71 -11.77 -11.51 8.90
C LEU A 71 -10.41 -11.12 9.48
N CYS A 72 -10.26 -9.85 9.83
CA CYS A 72 -9.07 -9.31 10.48
C CYS A 72 -8.82 -9.99 11.82
N LEU A 73 -7.60 -10.50 12.05
CA LEU A 73 -7.25 -11.20 13.29
C LEU A 73 -7.31 -10.31 14.53
N PHE A 74 -7.19 -9.00 14.36
CA PHE A 74 -7.12 -8.05 15.48
C PHE A 74 -8.51 -7.63 15.98
N CYS A 75 -9.43 -7.32 15.06
CA CYS A 75 -10.78 -6.85 15.43
C CYS A 75 -11.86 -7.91 15.25
N ASN A 76 -11.64 -8.91 14.39
CA ASN A 76 -12.59 -9.95 14.00
C ASN A 76 -13.96 -9.43 13.53
N MET A 77 -14.01 -8.20 12.99
CA MET A 77 -15.25 -7.53 12.56
C MET A 77 -15.29 -7.23 11.05
N GLU A 78 -14.16 -6.84 10.46
CA GLU A 78 -14.07 -6.47 9.05
C GLU A 78 -12.99 -7.29 8.32
N TYR A 79 -12.99 -7.23 6.99
CA TYR A 79 -11.99 -7.92 6.17
C TYR A 79 -10.59 -7.31 6.33
N GLU A 80 -9.60 -8.20 6.37
CA GLU A 80 -8.18 -7.86 6.51
C GLU A 80 -7.60 -7.30 5.20
N THR A 81 -7.95 -6.04 4.91
CA THR A 81 -7.34 -5.25 3.83
C THR A 81 -6.13 -4.48 4.37
N ILE A 82 -5.26 -4.01 3.48
CA ILE A 82 -4.12 -3.16 3.85
C ILE A 82 -4.59 -1.90 4.56
N TYR A 83 -5.63 -1.25 4.03
CA TYR A 83 -6.25 -0.08 4.66
C TYR A 83 -6.80 -0.41 6.05
N HIS A 84 -7.53 -1.52 6.19
CA HIS A 84 -8.09 -1.90 7.49
C HIS A 84 -6.98 -2.16 8.50
N VAL A 85 -5.99 -3.00 8.19
CA VAL A 85 -4.90 -3.31 9.11
C VAL A 85 -4.14 -2.06 9.51
N LEU A 86 -3.81 -1.17 8.57
CA LEU A 86 -2.98 0.00 8.86
C LEU A 86 -3.75 1.18 9.46
N LEU A 87 -5.02 1.38 9.12
CA LEU A 87 -5.75 2.61 9.46
C LEU A 87 -7.14 2.36 10.06
N GLY A 88 -7.89 1.42 9.50
CA GLY A 88 -9.31 1.20 9.84
C GLY A 88 -9.55 0.39 11.11
N CYS A 89 -8.60 -0.47 11.48
CA CYS A 89 -8.74 -1.41 12.59
C CYS A 89 -8.72 -0.68 13.94
N SER A 90 -9.51 -1.16 14.91
CA SER A 90 -9.45 -0.69 16.29
C SER A 90 -8.07 -0.86 16.91
N PHE A 91 -7.33 -1.91 16.51
CA PHE A 91 -5.95 -2.13 16.93
C PHE A 91 -5.02 -1.04 16.41
N SER A 92 -4.96 -0.83 15.09
CA SER A 92 -4.09 0.20 14.51
C SER A 92 -4.46 1.60 14.96
N ARG A 93 -5.76 1.92 15.12
CA ARG A 93 -6.22 3.21 15.66
C ARG A 93 -5.57 3.55 17.00
N SER A 94 -5.27 2.56 17.84
CA SER A 94 -4.61 2.79 19.13
C SER A 94 -3.17 3.31 18.98
N TYR A 95 -2.44 2.85 17.95
CA TYR A 95 -1.10 3.35 17.63
C TYR A 95 -1.13 4.79 17.13
N TRP A 96 -2.14 5.12 16.32
CA TRP A 96 -2.28 6.47 15.78
C TRP A 96 -2.76 7.49 16.80
N PHE A 97 -3.51 7.07 17.82
CA PHE A 97 -3.94 7.96 18.90
C PHE A 97 -2.76 8.57 19.68
N LEU A 98 -1.61 7.90 19.66
CA LEU A 98 -0.39 8.33 20.36
C LEU A 98 0.48 9.29 19.52
N SER A 99 0.14 9.55 18.26
CA SER A 99 0.94 10.38 17.37
C SER A 99 0.33 11.74 17.11
N ALA A 100 1.18 12.69 16.72
CA ALA A 100 0.74 14.00 16.25
C ALA A 100 0.09 13.93 14.85
N ALA A 101 0.15 12.78 14.18
CA ALA A 101 -0.40 12.60 12.85
C ALA A 101 -1.90 12.33 12.92
N THR A 102 -2.67 13.11 12.16
CA THR A 102 -4.10 12.93 12.05
C THR A 102 -4.41 11.64 11.32
N GLN A 103 -5.06 10.69 12.01
CA GLN A 103 -5.79 9.65 11.30
C GLN A 103 -6.79 10.29 10.34
N PRO A 104 -7.01 9.67 9.17
CA PRO A 104 -8.11 10.09 8.32
C PRO A 104 -9.43 9.95 9.08
N ALA A 105 -10.35 10.90 8.90
CA ALA A 105 -11.70 10.74 9.41
C ALA A 105 -12.26 9.41 8.91
N ALA A 106 -12.91 8.65 9.78
CA ALA A 106 -13.43 7.33 9.43
C ALA A 106 -14.28 7.41 8.14
N GLY A 107 -13.89 6.66 7.11
CA GLY A 107 -14.57 6.64 5.81
C GLY A 107 -14.11 7.69 4.78
N SER A 108 -13.12 8.54 5.09
CA SER A 108 -12.63 9.54 4.11
C SER A 108 -11.76 8.94 2.99
N TYR A 109 -11.23 7.73 3.17
CA TYR A 109 -10.45 7.02 2.16
C TYR A 109 -10.87 5.55 2.10
N GLN A 110 -10.73 4.95 0.91
CA GLN A 110 -11.03 3.54 0.67
C GLN A 110 -9.75 2.68 0.61
N ASP A 111 -8.60 3.31 0.45
CA ASP A 111 -7.32 2.64 0.29
C ASP A 111 -6.18 3.41 0.99
N PHE A 112 -5.13 2.66 1.35
CA PHE A 112 -3.96 3.22 2.04
C PHE A 112 -3.14 4.16 1.14
N VAL A 113 -3.13 3.92 -0.17
CA VAL A 113 -2.23 4.59 -1.11
C VAL A 113 -2.65 6.04 -1.31
N SER A 114 -3.94 6.27 -1.60
CA SER A 114 -4.51 7.61 -1.74
C SER A 114 -4.29 8.45 -0.49
N TRP A 115 -4.57 7.88 0.70
CA TRP A 115 -4.36 8.57 1.97
C TRP A 115 -2.88 8.94 2.20
N PHE A 116 -1.97 7.99 1.97
CA PHE A 116 -0.56 8.19 2.25
C PHE A 116 0.06 9.24 1.34
N PHE A 117 -0.29 9.26 0.05
CA PHE A 117 0.22 10.26 -0.89
C PHE A 117 -0.40 11.64 -0.71
N GLU A 118 -1.67 11.74 -0.29
CA GLU A 118 -2.25 13.03 0.09
C GLU A 118 -1.56 13.60 1.34
N LEU A 119 -1.24 12.74 2.32
CA LEU A 119 -0.46 13.14 3.49
C LEU A 119 0.95 13.60 3.12
N LEU A 120 1.62 12.89 2.20
CA LEU A 120 2.94 13.27 1.68
C LEU A 120 2.94 14.64 1.01
N ASP A 121 1.88 14.96 0.26
CA ASP A 121 1.78 16.22 -0.50
C ASP A 121 1.36 17.41 0.37
N GLY A 122 0.59 17.16 1.44
CA GLY A 122 0.02 18.21 2.30
C GLY A 122 0.73 18.47 3.62
N SER A 123 1.68 17.62 4.04
CA SER A 123 2.24 17.65 5.40
C SER A 123 3.73 17.97 5.45
N HIS A 124 4.19 18.47 6.60
CA HIS A 124 5.61 18.61 6.89
C HIS A 124 6.31 17.24 6.94
N VAL A 125 7.59 17.22 6.56
CA VAL A 125 8.38 15.98 6.48
C VAL A 125 8.45 15.21 7.80
N ASP A 126 8.44 15.92 8.93
CA ASP A 126 8.46 15.29 10.26
C ASP A 126 7.22 14.43 10.51
N ILE A 127 6.05 14.93 10.10
CA ILE A 127 4.77 14.20 10.18
C ILE A 127 4.81 12.96 9.28
N VAL A 128 5.34 13.10 8.07
CA VAL A 128 5.50 11.97 7.14
C VAL A 128 6.39 10.88 7.73
N VAL A 129 7.52 11.27 8.33
CA VAL A 129 8.45 10.32 8.95
C VAL A 129 7.78 9.61 10.12
N ASP A 130 7.09 10.34 11.00
CA ASP A 130 6.35 9.74 12.12
C ASP A 130 5.29 8.75 11.62
N VAL A 131 4.50 9.13 10.61
CA VAL A 131 3.48 8.28 9.99
C VAL A 131 4.08 7.01 9.40
N ALA A 132 5.18 7.15 8.67
CA ALA A 132 5.92 6.01 8.10
C ALA A 132 6.40 5.05 9.18
N MET A 133 6.96 5.59 10.27
CA MET A 133 7.46 4.81 11.40
C MET A 133 6.34 4.10 12.16
N ILE A 134 5.20 4.75 12.36
CA ILE A 134 4.03 4.13 13.02
C ILE A 134 3.46 3.03 12.13
N SER A 135 3.31 3.28 10.84
CA SER A 135 2.81 2.29 9.88
C SER A 135 3.64 1.01 9.88
N TRP A 136 4.96 1.13 10.08
CA TRP A 136 5.88 -0.01 10.18
C TRP A 136 5.80 -0.76 11.53
N ASN A 137 5.36 -0.11 12.60
CA ASN A 137 5.24 -0.71 13.93
C ASN A 137 3.91 -1.44 14.17
N ILE A 138 2.92 -1.27 13.27
CA ILE A 138 1.64 -2.00 13.27
C ILE A 138 1.85 -3.37 12.62
#